data_AF-A0A7W7RLL0-F1
#
_entry.id   AF-A0A7W7RLL0-F1
#
_cell.length_a   1.000
_cell.length_b   1.000
_cell.length_c   1.000
_cell.angle_alpha   90.00
_cell.angle_beta   90.00
_cell.angle_gamma   90.00
#
_symmetry.space_group_name_H-M   'P 1'
#
loop_
_entity.id
_entity.type
_entity.pdbx_description
1 polymer ?
#
loop_
_entity_poly.entity_id
_entity_poly.type
_entity_poly.pdbx_seq_one_letter_code
_entity_poly.pdbx_strand_id
1 'polypeptide(L)'
;MSHWRLNNPRACRVKSALANRVKHRPRHAFCAERAIAALWDELTSVSARPMYRAGTTDLAVMSVRRGINVWCRDGKFFWNDVFGSMVTHPADDPAGAAARLKPTPRRRVSESGRHALSLAPA
;
A
#
# COMPACT_ATOMS: atom_id res chain seq x y z
N MET A 1 54.82 22.17 7.44
CA MET A 1 54.28 22.61 6.13
C MET A 1 52.81 22.22 6.05
N SER A 2 51.91 23.16 6.33
CA SER A 2 50.46 22.92 6.40
C SER A 2 49.89 22.92 4.97
N HIS A 3 49.45 21.76 4.49
CA HIS A 3 48.87 21.61 3.15
C HIS A 3 47.57 22.43 3.04
N TRP A 4 47.60 23.53 2.28
CA TRP A 4 46.46 24.44 2.00
C TRP A 4 45.25 23.75 1.36
N ARG A 5 45.41 22.54 0.82
CA ARG A 5 44.35 21.76 0.16
C ARG A 5 43.35 21.10 1.11
N LEU A 6 43.65 21.03 2.41
CA LEU A 6 42.78 20.37 3.40
C LEU A 6 41.79 21.31 4.09
N ASN A 7 41.96 22.62 3.96
CA ASN A 7 41.10 23.64 4.59
C ASN A 7 40.21 24.35 3.57
N ASN A 8 39.64 23.61 2.61
CA ASN A 8 38.65 24.20 1.72
C ASN A 8 37.24 24.10 2.34
N PRO A 9 36.68 25.19 2.90
CA PRO A 9 35.37 25.16 3.56
C PRO A 9 34.25 24.74 2.61
N ARG A 10 34.42 24.87 1.29
CA ARG A 10 33.45 24.41 0.30
C ARG A 10 33.40 22.88 0.21
N ALA A 11 34.56 22.21 0.26
CA ALA A 11 34.62 20.75 0.20
C ALA A 11 34.03 20.11 1.46
N CYS A 12 34.27 20.69 2.63
CA CYS A 12 33.64 20.26 3.88
C CYS A 12 32.12 20.43 3.82
N ARG A 13 31.61 21.57 3.32
CA ARG A 13 30.16 21.78 3.15
C ARG A 13 29.50 20.75 2.23
N VAL A 14 30.13 20.38 1.12
CA VAL A 14 29.59 19.37 0.19
C VAL A 14 29.54 17.98 0.83
N LYS A 15 30.60 17.56 1.53
CA LYS A 15 30.62 16.29 2.27
C LYS A 15 29.56 16.25 3.38
N SER A 16 29.42 17.33 4.15
CA SER A 16 28.40 17.45 5.20
C SER A 16 26.99 17.45 4.63
N ALA A 17 26.75 18.12 3.49
CA ALA A 17 25.46 18.13 2.82
C ALA A 17 25.05 16.74 2.31
N LEU A 18 25.99 15.97 1.75
CA LEU A 18 25.75 14.59 1.34
C LEU A 18 25.48 13.67 2.55
N ALA A 19 26.28 13.80 3.62
CA ALA A 19 26.09 13.03 4.85
C ALA A 19 24.76 13.36 5.56
N ASN A 20 24.32 14.62 5.52
CA ASN A 20 23.03 15.03 6.06
C ASN A 20 21.84 14.51 5.23
N ARG A 21 21.99 14.30 3.92
CA ARG A 21 20.97 13.65 3.07
C ARG A 21 20.76 12.17 3.43
N VAL A 22 21.78 11.49 3.95
CA VAL A 22 21.67 10.09 4.39
C VAL A 22 20.93 9.98 5.72
N LYS A 23 21.03 11.00 6.60
CA LYS A 23 20.41 11.00 7.93
C LYS A 23 18.95 11.48 7.94
N HIS A 24 18.56 12.32 7.00
CA HIS A 24 17.19 12.80 6.88
C HIS A 24 16.54 12.23 5.62
N ARG A 25 15.68 11.20 5.79
CA ARG A 25 14.72 10.79 4.75
C ARG A 25 13.96 12.06 4.35
N PRO A 26 14.02 12.52 3.09
CA PRO A 26 13.39 13.78 2.72
C PRO A 26 11.91 13.69 3.09
N ARG A 27 11.42 14.61 3.92
CA ARG A 27 10.00 14.72 4.25
C ARG A 27 9.13 14.94 2.99
N HIS A 28 9.77 15.30 1.87
CA HIS A 28 9.19 15.45 0.53
C HIS A 28 9.33 14.20 -0.38
N ALA A 29 9.91 13.10 0.11
CA ALA A 29 10.03 11.87 -0.68
C ALA A 29 8.72 11.08 -0.74
N PHE A 30 7.89 11.23 0.28
CA PHE A 30 6.60 10.56 0.35
C PHE A 30 5.52 11.44 -0.27
N CYS A 31 4.72 10.85 -1.15
CA CYS A 31 3.55 11.48 -1.74
C CYS A 31 2.42 10.44 -1.69
N ALA A 32 1.39 10.74 -0.89
CA ALA A 32 0.25 9.86 -0.66
C ALA A 32 -0.49 9.57 -1.97
N GLU A 33 -0.65 10.57 -2.84
CA GLU A 33 -1.25 10.40 -4.16
C GLU A 33 -0.47 9.43 -5.04
N ARG A 34 0.86 9.52 -5.06
CA ARG A 34 1.72 8.56 -5.79
C ARG A 34 1.63 7.14 -5.22
N ALA A 35 1.55 7.01 -3.91
CA ALA A 35 1.38 5.70 -3.27
C ALA A 35 0.01 5.07 -3.59
N ILE A 36 -1.08 5.87 -3.56
CA ILE A 36 -2.40 5.40 -4.00
C ILE A 36 -2.40 5.05 -5.50
N ALA A 37 -1.71 5.82 -6.34
CA ALA A 37 -1.57 5.50 -7.76
C ALA A 37 -0.85 4.15 -7.98
N ALA A 38 0.25 3.90 -7.27
CA ALA A 38 0.95 2.62 -7.35
C ALA A 38 0.07 1.45 -6.89
N LEU A 39 -0.66 1.62 -5.79
CA LEU A 39 -1.61 0.61 -5.31
C LEU A 39 -2.76 0.38 -6.31
N TRP A 40 -3.23 1.43 -6.97
CA TRP A 40 -4.26 1.34 -8.01
C TRP A 40 -3.80 0.47 -9.18
N ASP A 41 -2.56 0.66 -9.63
CA ASP A 41 -1.98 -0.11 -10.73
C ASP A 41 -1.86 -1.60 -10.36
N GLU A 42 -1.41 -1.90 -9.14
CA GLU A 42 -1.36 -3.26 -8.60
C GLU A 42 -2.75 -3.91 -8.49
N LEU A 43 -3.78 -3.15 -8.12
CA LEU A 43 -5.14 -3.68 -8.04
C LEU A 43 -5.73 -3.95 -9.43
N THR A 44 -5.44 -3.05 -10.38
CA THR A 44 -5.88 -3.19 -11.77
C THR A 44 -5.28 -4.43 -12.42
N SER A 45 -4.00 -4.73 -12.14
CA SER A 45 -3.33 -5.93 -12.65
C SER A 45 -3.93 -7.23 -12.09
N VAL A 46 -4.49 -7.22 -10.89
CA VAL A 46 -5.02 -8.40 -10.19
C VAL A 46 -6.55 -8.51 -10.24
N SER A 47 -7.20 -7.79 -11.16
CA SER A 47 -8.66 -7.78 -11.39
C SER A 47 -9.52 -7.31 -10.22
N ALA A 48 -8.93 -6.74 -9.17
CA ALA A 48 -9.66 -5.89 -8.25
C ALA A 48 -9.99 -4.62 -9.02
N ARG A 49 -11.27 -4.28 -9.17
CA ARG A 49 -11.67 -3.05 -9.89
C ARG A 49 -11.74 -1.92 -8.86
N PRO A 50 -10.71 -1.07 -8.73
CA PRO A 50 -10.85 0.16 -7.98
C PRO A 50 -11.88 1.05 -8.67
N MET A 51 -12.65 1.80 -7.89
CA MET A 51 -13.83 2.55 -8.37
C MET A 51 -13.59 4.04 -8.38
N TYR A 52 -12.85 4.54 -7.38
CA TYR A 52 -12.64 5.97 -7.19
C TYR A 52 -11.29 6.19 -6.50
N ARG A 53 -10.59 7.26 -6.89
CA ARG A 53 -9.40 7.76 -6.19
C ARG A 53 -9.44 9.28 -6.16
N ALA A 54 -8.94 9.86 -5.08
CA ALA A 54 -8.68 11.28 -4.95
C ALA A 54 -7.63 11.52 -3.87
N GLY A 55 -6.93 12.63 -3.92
CA GLY A 55 -5.95 12.94 -2.89
C GLY A 55 -5.12 14.17 -3.17
N THR A 56 -4.25 14.44 -2.21
CA THR A 56 -3.17 15.40 -2.26
C THR A 56 -1.86 14.67 -1.91
N THR A 57 -0.76 15.42 -1.90
CA THR A 57 0.56 14.91 -1.51
C THR A 57 0.58 14.32 -0.09
N ASP A 58 -0.22 14.86 0.84
CA ASP A 58 -0.18 14.45 2.26
C ASP A 58 -1.20 13.37 2.62
N LEU A 59 -2.34 13.36 1.93
CA LEU A 59 -3.45 12.44 2.17
C LEU A 59 -4.10 12.05 0.85
N ALA A 60 -4.21 10.76 0.59
CA ALA A 60 -4.95 10.26 -0.55
C ALA A 60 -5.87 9.11 -0.14
N VAL A 61 -6.93 8.92 -0.91
CA VAL A 61 -7.95 7.90 -0.68
C VAL A 61 -8.28 7.18 -1.99
N MET A 62 -8.56 5.90 -1.89
CA MET A 62 -9.08 5.08 -2.98
C MET A 62 -10.16 4.15 -2.46
N SER A 63 -11.28 4.07 -3.17
CA SER A 63 -12.34 3.11 -2.90
C SER A 63 -12.20 1.91 -3.84
N VAL A 64 -12.25 0.71 -3.28
CA VAL A 64 -12.19 -0.56 -4.01
C VAL A 64 -13.52 -1.31 -3.88
N ARG A 65 -13.70 -2.38 -4.67
CA ARG A 65 -14.89 -3.23 -4.60
C ARG A 65 -15.19 -3.69 -3.16
N ARG A 66 -16.48 -3.87 -2.85
CA ARG A 66 -17.03 -4.23 -1.52
C ARG A 66 -17.03 -3.12 -0.47
N GLY A 67 -16.89 -1.86 -0.90
CA GLY A 67 -17.03 -0.70 0.00
C GLY A 67 -15.81 -0.46 0.89
N ILE A 68 -14.67 -1.07 0.56
CA ILE A 68 -13.43 -0.85 1.30
C ILE A 68 -12.82 0.48 0.82
N ASN A 69 -12.60 1.38 1.76
CA ASN A 69 -11.92 2.65 1.53
C ASN A 69 -10.49 2.55 2.07
N VAL A 70 -9.52 2.70 1.18
CA VAL A 70 -8.09 2.71 1.48
C VAL A 70 -7.62 4.15 1.57
N TRP A 71 -7.10 4.52 2.72
CA TRP A 71 -6.50 5.82 2.99
C TRP A 71 -4.98 5.68 2.98
N CYS A 72 -4.29 6.68 2.48
CA CYS A 72 -2.84 6.76 2.48
C CYS A 72 -2.42 8.05 3.17
N ARG A 73 -1.70 7.93 4.28
CA ARG A 73 -1.23 9.06 5.09
C ARG A 73 0.05 8.67 5.81
N ASP A 74 0.98 9.61 5.97
CA ASP A 74 2.19 9.42 6.80
C ASP A 74 3.00 8.15 6.45
N GLY A 75 3.08 7.79 5.16
CA GLY A 75 3.84 6.60 4.71
C GLY A 75 3.11 5.27 4.89
N LYS A 76 1.81 5.28 5.18
CA LYS A 76 1.03 4.07 5.48
C LYS A 76 -0.31 4.07 4.78
N PHE A 77 -0.74 2.88 4.39
CA PHE A 77 -2.12 2.57 4.01
C PHE A 77 -2.94 2.16 5.22
N PHE A 78 -4.18 2.60 5.27
CA PHE A 78 -5.17 2.26 6.28
C PHE A 78 -6.48 1.90 5.62
N TRP A 79 -7.09 0.79 6.02
CA TRP A 79 -8.45 0.45 5.59
C TRP A 79 -9.13 -0.41 6.65
N ASN A 80 -10.46 -0.47 6.60
CA ASN A 80 -11.20 -1.45 7.38
C ASN A 80 -11.35 -2.71 6.54
N ASP A 81 -10.99 -3.86 7.10
CA ASP A 81 -11.29 -5.15 6.48
C ASP A 81 -12.81 -5.42 6.52
N VAL A 82 -13.25 -6.48 5.84
CA VAL A 82 -14.66 -6.90 5.78
C VAL A 82 -15.27 -7.19 7.16
N PHE A 83 -14.44 -7.47 8.17
CA PHE A 83 -14.85 -7.66 9.56
C PHE A 83 -14.86 -6.36 10.39
N GLY A 84 -14.57 -5.22 9.77
CA GLY A 84 -14.52 -3.90 10.44
C GLY A 84 -13.23 -3.62 11.20
N SER A 85 -12.26 -4.55 11.19
CA SER A 85 -10.95 -4.32 11.82
C SER A 85 -10.08 -3.38 10.99
N MET A 86 -9.46 -2.40 11.63
CA MET A 86 -8.51 -1.50 10.99
C MET A 86 -7.22 -2.25 10.65
N VAL A 87 -6.87 -2.27 9.38
CA VAL A 87 -5.60 -2.80 8.85
C VAL A 87 -4.69 -1.64 8.52
N THR A 88 -3.42 -1.75 8.93
CA THR A 88 -2.36 -0.79 8.58
C THR A 88 -1.28 -1.51 7.77
N HIS A 89 -0.81 -0.90 6.69
CA HIS A 89 0.23 -1.44 5.83
C HIS A 89 1.24 -0.35 5.43
N PRO A 90 2.54 -0.64 5.26
CA PRO A 90 3.47 0.34 4.72
C PRO A 90 3.11 0.75 3.29
N ALA A 91 3.23 2.04 2.98
CA ALA A 91 2.99 2.58 1.64
C ALA A 91 4.13 2.31 0.66
N ASP A 92 5.31 1.92 1.17
CA ASP A 92 6.46 1.48 0.38
C ASP A 92 6.25 0.09 -0.26
N ASP A 93 5.19 -0.65 0.12
CA ASP A 93 4.83 -1.96 -0.42
C ASP A 93 3.36 -2.00 -0.92
N PRO A 94 3.08 -1.41 -2.10
CA PRO A 94 1.75 -1.44 -2.71
C PRO A 94 1.33 -2.85 -3.16
N ALA A 95 2.28 -3.70 -3.56
CA ALA A 95 1.98 -5.07 -4.01
C ALA A 95 1.47 -5.94 -2.84
N GLY A 96 2.11 -5.86 -1.67
CA GLY A 96 1.66 -6.53 -0.46
C GLY A 96 0.29 -6.02 0.03
N ALA A 97 0.04 -4.71 -0.06
CA ALA A 97 -1.26 -4.14 0.24
C ALA A 97 -2.34 -4.64 -0.74
N ALA A 98 -2.05 -4.69 -2.04
CA ALA A 98 -2.95 -5.24 -3.04
C ALA A 98 -3.26 -6.71 -2.77
N ALA A 99 -2.27 -7.52 -2.40
CA ALA A 99 -2.46 -8.92 -2.05
C ALA A 99 -3.43 -9.13 -0.88
N ARG A 100 -3.43 -8.24 0.12
CA ARG A 100 -4.38 -8.29 1.25
C ARG A 100 -5.78 -7.81 0.87
N LEU A 101 -5.89 -6.90 -0.09
CA LEU A 101 -7.16 -6.42 -0.63
C LEU A 101 -7.78 -7.37 -1.65
N LYS A 102 -7.01 -8.35 -2.17
CA LYS A 102 -7.54 -9.38 -3.05
C LYS A 102 -8.62 -10.17 -2.31
N PRO A 103 -9.81 -10.34 -2.91
CA PRO A 103 -10.77 -11.27 -2.38
C PRO A 103 -10.14 -12.66 -2.43
N THR A 104 -9.94 -13.29 -1.27
CA THR A 104 -9.76 -14.73 -1.23
C THR A 104 -10.94 -15.34 -2.00
N PRO A 105 -10.70 -16.25 -2.96
CA PRO A 105 -11.81 -16.95 -3.58
C PRO A 105 -12.60 -17.57 -2.45
N ARG A 106 -13.90 -17.21 -2.35
CA ARG A 106 -14.81 -17.94 -1.47
C ARG A 106 -14.59 -19.40 -1.82
N ARG A 107 -13.97 -20.16 -0.91
CA ARG A 107 -14.00 -21.61 -0.95
C ARG A 107 -15.49 -21.90 -1.05
N ARG A 108 -15.95 -22.32 -2.23
CA ARG A 108 -17.26 -22.94 -2.35
C ARG A 108 -17.16 -24.08 -1.36
N VAL A 109 -17.83 -23.94 -0.23
CA VAL A 109 -18.22 -25.11 0.54
C VAL A 109 -19.10 -25.83 -0.46
N SER A 110 -18.53 -26.82 -1.14
CA SER A 110 -19.33 -27.80 -1.85
C SER A 110 -20.21 -28.39 -0.77
N GLU A 111 -21.46 -27.94 -0.67
CA GLU A 111 -22.53 -28.68 -0.03
C GLU A 111 -22.77 -29.94 -0.89
N SER A 112 -21.79 -30.84 -0.89
CA SER A 112 -21.93 -32.21 -1.36
C SER A 112 -22.30 -33.00 -0.11
N GLY A 113 -23.60 -33.06 0.20
CA GLY A 113 -24.07 -33.73 1.40
C GLY A 113 -25.53 -33.55 1.78
N ARG A 114 -26.40 -33.08 0.89
CA ARG A 114 -27.86 -33.14 1.09
C ARG A 114 -28.48 -33.62 -0.21
N HIS A 115 -29.44 -34.54 -0.13
CA HIS A 115 -30.09 -35.29 -1.22
C HIS A 115 -29.53 -36.70 -1.52
N ALA A 116 -29.34 -37.52 -0.48
CA ALA A 116 -29.55 -38.96 -0.58
C ALA A 116 -30.70 -39.36 0.38
N LEU A 117 -31.90 -38.89 0.07
CA LEU A 117 -33.15 -39.50 0.52
C LEU A 117 -33.96 -39.76 -0.74
N SER A 118 -33.68 -40.90 -1.40
CA SER A 118 -34.61 -41.45 -2.38
C SER A 118 -35.50 -42.43 -1.62
N LEU A 119 -36.75 -42.02 -1.44
CA LEU A 119 -37.88 -42.87 -1.14
C LEU A 119 -37.92 -44.07 -2.11
N ALA A 120 -38.36 -45.23 -1.58
CA ALA A 120 -38.64 -46.50 -2.26
C ALA A 120 -39.74 -46.40 -3.35
N PRO A 121 -39.89 -47.41 -4.23
CA PRO A 121 -40.85 -48.52 -3.98
C PRO A 121 -40.32 -49.87 -4.53
N ALA A 122 -40.90 -51.07 -4.39
CA ALA A 122 -42.17 -51.60 -3.89
C ALA A 122 -41.90 -52.99 -3.27
#